data_AF-A0A7W6T497-F1
#
_entry.id   AF-A0A7W6T497-F1
#
_cell.length_a   1.000
_cell.length_b   1.000
_cell.length_c   1.000
_cell.angle_alpha   90.00
_cell.angle_beta   90.00
_cell.angle_gamma   90.00
#
_symmetry.space_group_name_H-M   'P 1'
#
loop_
_entity.id
_entity.type
_entity.pdbx_description
1 polymer ?
#
loop_
_entity_poly.entity_id
_entity_poly.type
_entity_poly.pdbx_seq_one_letter_code
_entity_poly.pdbx_strand_id
1 'polypeptide(L)'
;MVSIRQIEANRSNAKRSTGPKTAVGKTRSSRNALRHGLARSIISDPPEVENLAVAIASGLGHPITPDAAMALARSKLALLRIRSLRQAMLGALLNGPLAADLKGLQGLERYDRAALVQQKRTLRLLSFERE
;
A
#
# COMPACT_ATOMS: atom_id res chain seq x y z
N MET A 1 -8.07 2.50 20.91
CA MET A 1 -7.43 3.60 21.68
C MET A 1 -5.92 3.40 21.67
N VAL A 2 -5.13 4.46 21.43
CA VAL A 2 -3.65 4.40 21.51
C VAL A 2 -3.24 4.59 22.97
N SER A 3 -2.39 3.72 23.51
CA SER A 3 -1.92 3.82 24.89
C SER A 3 -1.04 5.05 25.12
N ILE A 4 -1.04 5.61 26.32
CA ILE A 4 -0.12 6.70 26.73
C ILE A 4 1.33 6.33 26.42
N ARG A 5 1.75 5.08 26.68
CA ARG A 5 3.09 4.58 26.32
C ARG A 5 3.38 4.67 24.83
N GLN A 6 2.39 4.36 23.98
CA GLN A 6 2.55 4.47 22.53
C GLN A 6 2.64 5.93 22.08
N ILE A 7 1.90 6.84 22.73
CA ILE A 7 1.97 8.28 22.43
C ILE A 7 3.34 8.85 22.79
N GLU A 8 3.88 8.53 23.97
CA GLU A 8 5.20 8.98 24.41
C GLU A 8 6.34 8.42 23.55
N ALA A 9 6.25 7.13 23.19
CA ALA A 9 7.18 6.51 22.25
C ALA A 9 7.12 7.20 20.87
N ASN A 10 5.92 7.47 20.35
CA ASN A 10 5.76 8.18 19.07
C ASN A 10 6.33 9.60 19.12
N ARG A 11 6.13 10.34 20.23
CA ARG A 11 6.74 11.68 20.42
C ARG A 11 8.26 11.61 20.45
N SER A 12 8.83 10.64 21.18
CA SER A 12 10.27 10.46 21.27
C SER A 12 10.89 10.06 19.93
N ASN A 13 10.24 9.17 19.20
CA ASN A 13 10.64 8.76 17.84
C ASN A 13 10.50 9.91 16.83
N ALA A 14 9.46 10.74 16.96
CA ALA A 14 9.29 11.92 16.11
C ALA A 14 10.43 12.93 16.27
N LYS A 15 10.93 13.13 17.50
CA LYS A 15 12.11 13.97 17.76
C LYS A 15 13.39 13.43 17.09
N ARG A 16 13.49 12.11 16.92
CA ARG A 16 14.61 11.43 16.24
C ARG A 16 14.43 11.32 14.73
N SER A 17 13.22 11.57 14.21
CA SER A 17 12.93 11.51 12.78
C SER A 17 13.48 12.74 12.05
N THR A 18 14.48 12.53 11.21
CA THR A 18 15.16 13.57 10.42
C THR A 18 14.63 13.65 8.99
N GLY A 19 13.34 13.36 8.80
CA GLY A 19 12.69 13.45 7.50
C GLY A 19 12.92 14.82 6.82
N PRO A 20 12.81 14.90 5.49
CA PRO A 20 13.19 16.10 4.76
C PRO A 20 12.35 17.32 5.18
N LYS A 21 13.02 18.34 5.76
CA LYS A 21 12.39 19.59 6.21
C LYS A 21 12.29 20.65 5.12
N THR A 22 13.12 20.55 4.08
CA THR A 22 13.18 21.50 2.97
C THR A 22 12.30 21.07 1.80
N ALA A 23 11.81 22.04 1.00
CA ALA A 23 11.04 21.74 -0.21
C ALA A 23 11.83 20.83 -1.18
N VAL A 24 13.12 21.11 -1.39
CA VAL A 24 14.01 20.28 -2.22
C VAL A 24 14.15 18.86 -1.67
N GLY A 25 14.31 18.70 -0.35
CA GLY A 25 14.38 17.39 0.30
C GLY A 25 13.08 16.61 0.15
N LYS A 26 11.93 17.30 0.25
CA LYS A 26 10.61 16.70 0.03
C LYS A 26 10.44 16.25 -1.43
N THR A 27 10.87 17.05 -2.39
CA THR A 27 10.85 16.71 -3.83
C THR A 27 11.78 15.54 -4.16
N ARG A 28 12.96 15.45 -3.55
CA ARG A 28 13.83 14.27 -3.70
C ARG A 28 13.20 13.02 -3.10
N SER A 29 12.61 13.14 -1.91
CA SER A 29 11.93 12.03 -1.24
C SER A 29 10.69 11.56 -2.02
N SER A 30 9.91 12.47 -2.62
CA SER A 30 8.75 12.12 -3.44
C SER A 30 9.14 11.35 -4.70
N ARG A 31 10.35 11.54 -5.24
CA ARG A 31 10.85 10.73 -6.36
C ARG A 31 11.10 9.27 -6.00
N ASN A 32 11.26 8.92 -4.72
CA ASN A 32 11.33 7.50 -4.30
C ASN A 32 10.05 6.74 -4.67
N ALA A 33 8.90 7.44 -4.62
CA ALA A 33 7.62 6.91 -5.07
C ALA A 33 7.57 6.66 -6.57
N LEU A 34 8.21 7.51 -7.37
CA LEU A 34 8.28 7.40 -8.82
C LEU A 34 9.32 6.37 -9.28
N ARG A 35 10.44 6.24 -8.57
CA ARG A 35 11.56 5.35 -8.92
C ARG A 35 11.18 3.87 -8.84
N HIS A 36 10.41 3.50 -7.82
CA HIS A 36 10.03 2.11 -7.59
C HIS A 36 8.53 1.86 -7.86
N GLY A 37 7.71 2.91 -8.02
CA GLY A 37 6.26 2.80 -8.17
C GLY A 37 5.51 2.37 -6.89
N LEU A 38 6.22 1.80 -5.91
CA LEU A 38 5.67 1.20 -4.69
C LEU A 38 5.17 2.20 -3.65
N ALA A 39 5.63 3.44 -3.70
CA ALA A 39 5.18 4.52 -2.82
C ALA A 39 4.41 5.62 -3.58
N ARG A 40 4.07 5.40 -4.86
CA ARG A 40 3.23 6.32 -5.62
C ARG A 40 1.87 6.34 -4.93
N SER A 41 1.54 7.47 -4.32
CA SER A 41 0.23 7.65 -3.73
C SER A 41 -0.81 7.41 -4.81
N ILE A 42 -1.85 6.69 -4.42
CA ILE A 42 -3.04 6.30 -5.18
C ILE A 42 -3.88 7.57 -5.47
N ILE A 43 -3.25 8.68 -5.88
CA ILE A 43 -3.88 10.01 -5.99
C ILE A 43 -4.48 10.23 -7.38
N SER A 44 -4.14 9.41 -8.35
CA SER A 44 -5.04 9.20 -9.48
C SER A 44 -5.67 7.85 -9.19
N ASP A 45 -6.84 7.85 -8.56
CA ASP A 45 -7.73 6.69 -8.59
C ASP A 45 -7.98 6.45 -10.08
N PRO A 46 -7.32 5.47 -10.71
CA PRO A 46 -7.64 5.15 -12.08
C PRO A 46 -9.10 4.68 -12.11
N PRO A 47 -9.79 4.79 -13.25
CA PRO A 47 -11.15 4.28 -13.41
C PRO A 47 -11.30 2.81 -12.97
N GLU A 48 -10.20 2.04 -12.99
CA GLU A 48 -10.08 0.70 -12.42
C GLU A 48 -10.53 0.57 -10.96
N VAL A 49 -10.22 1.55 -10.09
CA VAL A 49 -10.57 1.50 -8.67
C VAL A 49 -12.07 1.66 -8.49
N GLU A 50 -12.67 2.62 -9.18
CA GLU A 50 -14.10 2.88 -9.12
C GLU A 50 -14.89 1.70 -9.69
N ASN A 51 -14.48 1.20 -10.87
CA ASN A 51 -15.07 0.01 -11.48
C ASN A 51 -15.02 -1.20 -10.54
N LEU A 52 -13.88 -1.42 -9.86
CA LEU A 52 -13.74 -2.51 -8.92
C LEU A 52 -14.58 -2.28 -7.65
N ALA A 53 -14.71 -1.04 -7.17
CA ALA A 53 -15.56 -0.72 -6.02
C ALA A 53 -17.04 -0.99 -6.33
N VAL A 54 -17.52 -0.61 -7.51
CA VAL A 54 -18.87 -0.93 -7.99
C VAL A 54 -19.06 -2.45 -8.07
N ALA A 55 -18.13 -3.18 -8.69
CA ALA A 55 -18.20 -4.64 -8.79
C ALA A 55 -18.23 -5.33 -7.41
N ILE A 56 -17.43 -4.83 -6.46
CA ILE A 56 -17.42 -5.30 -5.07
C ILE A 56 -18.78 -5.06 -4.40
N ALA A 57 -19.33 -3.85 -4.52
CA ALA A 57 -20.61 -3.50 -3.91
C ALA A 57 -21.76 -4.33 -4.49
N SER A 58 -21.80 -4.55 -5.80
CA SER A 58 -22.82 -5.37 -6.46
C SER A 58 -22.66 -6.87 -6.14
N GLY A 59 -21.43 -7.35 -5.94
CA GLY A 59 -21.15 -8.77 -5.74
C GLY A 59 -21.31 -9.28 -4.31
N LEU A 60 -21.34 -8.40 -3.30
CA LEU A 60 -21.27 -8.82 -1.89
C LEU A 60 -22.58 -9.38 -1.31
N GLY A 61 -23.68 -9.39 -2.06
CA GLY A 61 -24.96 -9.97 -1.61
C GLY A 61 -25.58 -9.28 -0.38
N HIS A 62 -24.94 -8.22 0.12
CA HIS A 62 -25.39 -7.37 1.21
C HIS A 62 -24.90 -5.93 0.96
N PRO A 63 -25.57 -4.91 1.55
CA PRO A 63 -25.14 -3.54 1.43
C PRO A 63 -23.75 -3.35 2.05
N ILE A 64 -22.93 -2.53 1.40
CA ILE A 64 -21.69 -1.99 1.95
C ILE A 64 -21.64 -0.50 1.70
N THR A 65 -20.94 0.25 2.56
CA THR A 65 -20.76 1.68 2.33
C THR A 65 -19.85 1.94 1.12
N PRO A 66 -20.09 3.02 0.35
CA PRO A 66 -19.22 3.39 -0.78
C PRO A 66 -17.75 3.54 -0.36
N ASP A 67 -17.50 4.09 0.82
CA ASP A 67 -16.15 4.27 1.36
C ASP A 67 -15.47 2.93 1.66
N ALA A 68 -16.20 1.95 2.20
CA ALA A 68 -15.67 0.61 2.44
C ALA A 68 -15.39 -0.13 1.12
N ALA A 69 -16.27 0.00 0.12
CA ALA A 69 -16.07 -0.55 -1.22
C ALA A 69 -14.79 0.01 -1.87
N MET A 70 -14.64 1.33 -1.80
CA MET A 70 -13.50 2.07 -2.32
C MET A 70 -12.20 1.69 -1.61
N ALA A 71 -12.23 1.59 -0.28
CA ALA A 71 -11.08 1.16 0.51
C ALA A 71 -10.65 -0.29 0.15
N LEU A 72 -11.60 -1.19 -0.05
CA LEU A 72 -11.32 -2.57 -0.46
C LEU A 72 -10.74 -2.62 -1.87
N ALA A 73 -11.34 -1.92 -2.82
CA ALA A 73 -10.88 -1.83 -4.21
C ALA A 73 -9.43 -1.31 -4.29
N ARG A 74 -9.13 -0.19 -3.62
CA ARG A 74 -7.77 0.37 -3.55
C ARG A 74 -6.77 -0.63 -2.99
N SER A 75 -7.11 -1.31 -1.89
CA SER A 75 -6.21 -2.29 -1.27
C SER A 75 -5.94 -3.49 -2.18
N LYS A 76 -6.96 -3.97 -2.91
CA LYS A 76 -6.85 -5.10 -3.84
C LYS A 76 -5.98 -4.75 -5.04
N LEU A 77 -6.19 -3.58 -5.64
CA LEU A 77 -5.38 -3.12 -6.78
C LEU A 77 -3.94 -2.84 -6.39
N ALA A 78 -3.69 -2.30 -5.19
CA ALA A 78 -2.34 -2.14 -4.66
C ALA A 78 -1.61 -3.50 -4.54
N LEU A 79 -2.29 -4.53 -4.00
CA LEU A 79 -1.76 -5.90 -3.93
C LEU A 79 -1.44 -6.48 -5.31
N LEU A 80 -2.35 -6.32 -6.28
CA LEU A 80 -2.14 -6.82 -7.64
C LEU A 80 -0.92 -6.17 -8.29
N ARG A 81 -0.77 -4.85 -8.14
CA ARG A 81 0.39 -4.12 -8.68
C ARG A 81 1.71 -4.59 -8.06
N ILE A 82 1.76 -4.77 -6.74
CA ILE A 82 2.97 -5.29 -6.07
C ILE A 82 3.32 -6.69 -6.59
N ARG A 83 2.32 -7.57 -6.76
CA ARG A 83 2.52 -8.91 -7.31
C ARG A 83 2.99 -8.91 -8.76
N SER A 84 2.39 -8.07 -9.61
CA SER A 84 2.83 -7.92 -11.01
C SER A 84 4.26 -7.40 -11.10
N LEU A 85 4.63 -6.43 -10.25
CA LEU A 85 6.02 -5.94 -10.16
C LEU A 85 6.96 -7.05 -9.69
N ARG A 86 6.58 -7.83 -8.67
CA ARG A 86 7.38 -8.98 -8.23
C ARG A 86 7.58 -9.99 -9.35
N GLN A 87 6.53 -10.32 -10.11
CA GLN A 87 6.63 -11.23 -11.26
C GLN A 87 7.55 -10.68 -12.35
N ALA A 88 7.43 -9.39 -12.69
CA ALA A 88 8.30 -8.76 -13.68
C ALA A 88 9.78 -8.80 -13.23
N MET A 89 10.06 -8.55 -11.95
CA MET A 89 11.41 -8.62 -11.40
C MET A 89 11.96 -10.05 -11.34
N LEU A 90 11.13 -11.04 -11.01
CA LEU A 90 11.52 -12.45 -11.10
C LEU A 90 11.82 -12.86 -12.55
N GLY A 91 11.06 -12.35 -13.53
CA GLY A 91 11.36 -12.57 -14.95
C GLY A 91 12.65 -11.88 -15.40
N ALA A 92 12.93 -10.67 -14.90
CA ALA A 92 14.16 -9.95 -15.19
C ALA A 92 15.41 -10.66 -14.64
N LEU A 93 15.31 -11.30 -13.46
CA LEU A 93 16.39 -12.11 -12.88
C LEU A 93 16.85 -13.24 -13.81
N LEU A 94 15.97 -13.78 -14.64
CA LEU A 94 16.32 -14.82 -15.60
C LEU A 94 17.22 -14.31 -16.73
N ASN A 95 17.25 -12.99 -16.96
CA ASN A 95 17.89 -12.35 -18.11
C ASN A 95 18.95 -11.30 -17.72
N GLY A 96 19.24 -11.09 -16.43
CA GLY A 96 20.04 -9.98 -15.93
C GLY A 96 20.96 -10.30 -14.74
N PRO A 97 21.75 -9.32 -14.26
CA PRO A 97 22.72 -9.53 -13.18
C PRO A 97 22.03 -9.70 -11.81
N LEU A 98 22.16 -10.91 -11.25
CA LEU A 98 21.46 -11.44 -10.06
C LEU A 98 21.49 -10.53 -8.80
N ALA A 99 22.61 -9.87 -8.52
CA ALA A 99 22.84 -9.22 -7.22
C ALA A 99 22.01 -7.94 -6.99
N ALA A 100 21.79 -7.12 -8.03
CA ALA A 100 21.01 -5.89 -7.92
C ALA A 100 19.50 -6.17 -7.80
N ASP A 101 19.04 -7.20 -8.50
CA ASP A 101 17.63 -7.57 -8.59
C ASP A 101 17.13 -8.30 -7.34
N LEU A 102 17.98 -9.10 -6.68
CA LEU A 102 17.67 -9.74 -5.39
C LEU A 102 17.37 -8.72 -4.27
N LYS A 103 18.13 -7.61 -4.21
CA LYS A 103 17.91 -6.55 -3.22
C LYS A 103 16.57 -5.85 -3.43
N GLY A 104 16.17 -5.65 -4.70
CA GLY A 104 14.87 -5.07 -5.04
C GLY A 104 13.70 -6.01 -4.70
N LEU A 105 13.87 -7.32 -4.88
CA LEU A 105 12.89 -8.35 -4.49
C LEU A 105 12.66 -8.41 -2.98
N GLN A 106 13.71 -8.36 -2.16
CA GLN A 106 13.57 -8.27 -0.70
C GLN A 106 12.84 -6.99 -0.28
N GLY A 107 13.07 -5.88 -0.98
CA GLY A 107 12.36 -4.62 -0.76
C GLY A 107 10.84 -4.74 -0.99
N LEU A 108 10.42 -5.47 -2.03
CA LEU A 108 9.01 -5.72 -2.37
C LEU A 108 8.25 -6.50 -1.30
N GLU A 109 8.88 -7.45 -0.62
CA GLU A 109 8.23 -8.25 0.43
C GLU A 109 7.66 -7.41 1.57
N ARG A 110 8.33 -6.30 1.89
CA ARG A 110 7.85 -5.34 2.89
C ARG A 110 6.53 -4.70 2.45
N TYR A 111 6.41 -4.33 1.18
CA TYR A 111 5.21 -3.71 0.61
C TYR A 111 4.07 -4.73 0.50
N ASP A 112 4.37 -5.96 0.10
CA ASP A 112 3.39 -7.05 0.02
C ASP A 112 2.77 -7.34 1.39
N ARG A 113 3.60 -7.44 2.44
CA ARG A 113 3.12 -7.62 3.82
C ARG A 113 2.25 -6.45 4.28
N ALA A 114 2.66 -5.21 3.99
CA ALA A 114 1.88 -4.02 4.36
C ALA A 114 0.51 -4.00 3.66
N ALA A 115 0.47 -4.28 2.36
CA ALA A 115 -0.77 -4.30 1.58
C ALA A 115 -1.72 -5.43 2.03
N LEU A 116 -1.19 -6.62 2.34
CA LEU A 116 -1.96 -7.72 2.93
C LEU A 116 -2.54 -7.36 4.30
N VAL A 117 -1.76 -6.70 5.16
CA VAL A 117 -2.25 -6.24 6.48
C VAL A 117 -3.39 -5.23 6.32
N GLN A 118 -3.28 -4.32 5.36
CA GLN A 118 -4.34 -3.35 5.08
C GLN A 118 -5.61 -4.03 4.58
N GLN A 119 -5.50 -4.97 3.63
CA GLN A 119 -6.65 -5.75 3.14
C GLN A 119 -7.33 -6.52 4.29
N LYS A 120 -6.56 -7.20 5.15
CA LYS A 120 -7.09 -7.93 6.32
C LYS A 120 -7.78 -7.02 7.35
N ARG A 121 -7.41 -5.74 7.42
CA ARG A 121 -8.09 -4.76 8.27
C ARG A 121 -9.41 -4.35 7.65
N THR A 122 -9.42 -4.02 6.36
CA THR A 122 -10.64 -3.66 5.63
C THR A 122 -11.68 -4.78 5.67
N LEU A 123 -11.27 -6.02 5.41
CA LEU A 123 -12.16 -7.17 5.49
C LEU A 123 -12.71 -7.41 6.91
N ARG A 124 -11.92 -7.12 7.95
CA ARG A 124 -12.40 -7.22 9.34
C ARG A 124 -13.45 -6.17 9.65
N LEU A 125 -13.24 -4.92 9.24
CA LEU A 125 -14.24 -3.86 9.41
C LEU A 125 -15.55 -4.23 8.71
N LEU A 126 -15.48 -4.70 7.47
CA LEU A 126 -16.64 -5.22 6.73
C LEU A 126 -17.32 -6.40 7.43
N SER A 127 -16.55 -7.27 8.12
CA SER A 127 -17.14 -8.39 8.86
C SER A 127 -17.80 -7.98 10.18
N PHE A 128 -17.35 -6.90 10.81
CA PHE A 128 -17.93 -6.37 12.05
C PHE A 128 -19.18 -5.53 11.79
N GLU A 129 -19.35 -4.95 10.59
CA GLU A 129 -20.60 -4.30 10.17
C GLU A 129 -21.74 -5.32 9.88
N ARG A 130 -21.49 -6.63 10.04
CA ARG A 130 -22.49 -7.70 9.83
C ARG A 130 -23.22 -8.13 11.12
N GLU A 131 -22.85 -7.60 12.28
CA GLU A 131 -23.58 -7.76 13.56
C GLU A 131 -24.45 -6.53 13.84
#